data_AF-A0A013SYW8-F1
#
_entry.id   AF-A0A013SYW8-F1
#
_cell.length_a   1.000
_cell.length_b   1.000
_cell.length_c   1.000
_cell.angle_alpha   90.00
_cell.angle_beta   90.00
_cell.angle_gamma   90.00
#
_symmetry.space_group_name_H-M   'P 1'
#
loop_
_entity.id
_entity.type
_entity.pdbx_description
1 polymer ?
#
loop_
_entity_poly.entity_id
_entity_poly.type
_entity_poly.pdbx_seq_one_letter_code
_entity_poly.pdbx_strand_id
1 'polypeptide(L)'
;MLSTNPVVIRRTMIGLKQANFVQSEKGPGGGWHLIGDIEKITLLDIYKAVGEPTIFAIGNERKNPECAVEQVVNAALDTSIQAAQAILIQRLKETPLADLARSFDQICIEKGWDLKHSHE
;
A
#
# COMPACT_ATOMS: atom_id res chain seq x y z
N MET A 1 4.65 1.42 19.77
CA MET A 1 4.44 2.70 19.06
C MET A 1 5.14 2.62 17.72
N LEU A 2 4.53 3.10 16.63
CA LEU A 2 5.19 3.14 15.32
C LEU A 2 6.36 4.13 15.39
N SER A 3 7.59 3.66 15.20
CA SER A 3 8.81 4.49 15.21
C SER A 3 8.92 5.32 13.94
N THR A 4 8.00 6.26 13.73
CA THR A 4 7.92 7.12 12.54
C THR A 4 7.44 8.53 12.88
N ASN A 5 7.57 9.46 11.93
CA ASN A 5 7.13 10.83 12.09
C ASN A 5 5.58 10.90 12.14
N PRO A 6 4.97 11.55 13.15
CA PRO A 6 3.51 11.67 13.27
C PRO A 6 2.81 12.24 12.04
N VAL A 7 3.49 13.11 11.28
CA VAL A 7 2.95 13.69 10.04
C VAL A 7 2.70 12.60 8.99
N VAL A 8 3.58 11.60 8.89
CA VAL A 8 3.45 10.48 7.94
C VAL A 8 2.25 9.62 8.31
N ILE A 9 2.10 9.31 9.61
CA ILE A 9 0.94 8.55 10.10
C ILE A 9 -0.34 9.30 9.76
N ARG A 10 -0.42 10.60 10.08
CA ARG A 10 -1.61 11.41 9.83
C ARG A 10 -2.01 11.42 8.36
N ARG A 11 -1.06 11.61 7.44
CA ARG A 11 -1.32 11.58 5.99
C ARG A 11 -1.84 10.22 5.54
N THR A 12 -1.22 9.15 6.02
CA THR A 12 -1.62 7.76 5.72
C THR A 12 -3.06 7.50 6.19
N MET A 13 -3.39 7.86 7.43
CA MET A 13 -4.73 7.64 7.99
C MET A 13 -5.80 8.50 7.31
N ILE A 14 -5.46 9.70 6.85
CA ILE A 14 -6.38 10.53 6.05
C ILE A 14 -6.75 9.82 4.75
N GLY A 15 -5.77 9.27 4.03
CA GLY A 15 -6.02 8.55 2.78
C GLY A 15 -6.86 7.29 2.98
N LEU A 16 -6.57 6.50 4.02
CA LEU A 16 -7.39 5.35 4.40
C LEU A 16 -8.82 5.73 4.79
N LYS A 17 -9.01 6.90 5.41
CA LYS A 17 -10.34 7.44 5.74
C LYS A 17 -11.11 7.85 4.49
N GLN A 18 -10.44 8.52 3.55
CA GLN A 18 -11.06 8.93 2.28
C GLN A 18 -11.48 7.72 1.44
N ALA A 19 -10.76 6.60 1.56
CA ALA A 19 -11.13 5.33 0.96
C ALA A 19 -12.21 4.55 1.73
N ASN A 20 -12.73 5.10 2.85
CA ASN A 20 -13.70 4.45 3.75
C ASN A 20 -13.23 3.13 4.37
N PHE A 21 -11.92 2.94 4.53
CA PHE A 21 -11.38 1.75 5.21
C PHE A 21 -11.33 1.95 6.72
N VAL A 22 -11.09 3.19 7.18
CA VAL A 22 -11.02 3.53 8.59
C VAL A 22 -11.88 4.73 8.95
N GLN A 23 -12.33 4.79 10.20
CA GLN A 23 -13.04 5.92 10.77
C GLN A 23 -12.28 6.48 11.98
N SER A 24 -12.33 7.80 12.14
CA SER A 24 -11.81 8.49 13.32
C SER A 24 -12.91 8.71 14.33
N GLU A 25 -12.72 8.28 15.57
CA GLU A 25 -13.61 8.61 16.69
C GLU A 25 -13.04 9.76 17.53
N LYS A 26 -13.91 10.68 17.96
CA LYS A 26 -13.52 11.87 18.74
C LYS A 26 -13.83 11.63 20.22
N GLY A 27 -12.96 12.14 21.10
CA GLY A 27 -13.14 12.13 22.55
C GLY A 27 -11.93 11.54 23.29
N PRO A 28 -11.92 11.58 24.64
CA PRO A 28 -10.96 10.82 25.45
C PRO A 28 -11.11 9.33 25.14
N GLY A 29 -10.03 8.66 24.74
CA GLY A 29 -10.08 7.27 24.23
C GLY A 29 -10.42 7.14 22.74
N GLY A 30 -10.60 8.26 22.03
CA GLY A 30 -10.79 8.26 20.59
C GLY A 30 -9.58 7.74 19.82
N GLY A 31 -9.82 7.22 18.63
CA GLY A 31 -8.79 6.57 17.83
C GLY A 31 -9.25 6.30 16.40
N TRP A 32 -8.55 5.38 15.75
CA TRP A 32 -8.88 4.92 14.42
C TRP A 32 -9.46 3.50 14.49
N HIS A 33 -10.62 3.31 13.89
CA HIS A 33 -11.28 2.02 13.79
C HIS A 33 -11.33 1.58 12.34
N LEU A 34 -11.05 0.30 12.10
CA LEU A 34 -11.26 -0.32 10.81
C LEU A 34 -12.77 -0.54 10.62
N ILE A 35 -13.32 0.00 9.54
CA ILE A 35 -14.76 -0.09 9.22
C ILE A 35 -15.01 -0.87 7.93
N GLY A 36 -13.96 -1.10 7.14
CA GLY A 36 -14.06 -1.85 5.90
C GLY A 36 -13.91 -3.35 6.09
N ASP A 37 -14.55 -4.12 5.20
CA ASP A 37 -14.46 -5.58 5.15
C ASP A 37 -13.11 -6.03 4.59
N ILE A 38 -12.25 -6.59 5.44
CA ILE A 38 -10.89 -7.01 5.09
C ILE A 38 -10.83 -8.15 4.08
N GLU A 39 -11.93 -8.90 3.91
CA GLU A 39 -12.03 -9.94 2.87
C GLU A 39 -12.25 -9.32 1.48
N LYS A 40 -12.73 -8.07 1.42
CA LYS A 40 -12.97 -7.33 0.16
C LYS A 40 -11.91 -6.28 -0.15
N ILE A 41 -11.22 -5.76 0.87
CA ILE A 41 -10.15 -4.78 0.70
C ILE A 41 -8.89 -5.51 0.26
N THR A 42 -8.32 -5.10 -0.87
CA THR A 42 -7.08 -5.69 -1.40
C THR A 42 -5.86 -4.85 -1.01
N LEU A 43 -4.68 -5.45 -1.12
CA LEU A 43 -3.42 -4.74 -0.92
C LEU A 43 -3.25 -3.60 -1.94
N LEU A 44 -3.79 -3.74 -3.15
CA LEU A 44 -3.84 -2.64 -4.13
C LEU A 44 -4.66 -1.47 -3.60
N ASP A 45 -5.80 -1.73 -2.98
CA ASP A 45 -6.66 -0.67 -2.44
C ASP A 45 -5.95 0.11 -1.32
N ILE A 46 -5.24 -0.60 -0.44
CA ILE A 46 -4.38 0.03 0.58
C ILE A 46 -3.27 0.84 -0.08
N TYR A 47 -2.55 0.25 -1.04
CA TYR A 47 -1.49 0.94 -1.79
C TYR A 47 -1.99 2.25 -2.43
N LYS A 48 -3.21 2.25 -2.96
CA LYS A 48 -3.85 3.47 -3.49
C LYS A 48 -4.19 4.48 -2.41
N ALA A 49 -4.83 4.02 -1.34
CA ALA A 49 -5.27 4.87 -0.24
C ALA A 49 -4.10 5.58 0.46
N VAL A 50 -2.90 5.00 0.49
CA VAL A 50 -1.72 5.63 1.12
C VAL A 50 -0.93 6.56 0.18
N GLY A 51 -1.41 6.78 -1.05
CA GLY A 51 -0.90 7.79 -1.98
C GLY A 51 -0.12 7.26 -3.19
N GLU A 52 -0.30 6.00 -3.58
CA GLU A 52 0.28 5.38 -4.80
C GLU A 52 1.76 5.74 -5.04
N PRO A 53 2.68 5.44 -4.11
CA PRO A 53 4.09 5.80 -4.28
C PRO A 53 4.67 5.15 -5.53
N THR A 54 5.21 5.93 -6.47
CA THR A 54 5.69 5.47 -7.79
C THR A 54 6.44 4.13 -7.70
N ILE A 55 5.87 3.08 -8.28
CA ILE A 55 6.39 1.70 -8.22
C ILE A 55 7.74 1.59 -8.91
N PHE A 56 7.84 2.18 -10.11
CA PHE A 56 9.06 2.22 -10.89
C PHE A 56 9.50 3.67 -11.06
N ALA A 57 10.57 4.06 -10.38
CA ALA A 57 11.26 5.33 -10.62
C ALA A 57 12.31 5.18 -11.72
N ILE A 58 11.99 4.43 -12.78
CA ILE A 58 12.82 4.30 -13.98
C ILE A 58 12.15 5.18 -15.02
N GLY A 59 12.70 6.37 -15.24
CA GLY A 59 12.17 7.33 -16.19
C GLY A 59 13.26 7.76 -17.16
N ASN A 60 12.89 7.91 -18.42
CA ASN A 60 13.76 8.53 -19.40
C ASN A 60 13.85 10.02 -19.08
N GLU A 61 15.05 10.54 -18.85
CA GLU A 61 15.26 11.95 -18.48
C GLU A 61 14.84 12.93 -19.59
N ARG A 62 14.71 12.45 -20.84
CA ARG A 62 14.31 13.24 -22.01
C ARG A 62 13.06 12.70 -22.69
N LYS A 63 11.99 13.52 -22.68
CA LYS A 63 10.69 13.19 -23.30
C LYS A 63 10.72 13.22 -24.83
N ASN A 64 11.67 13.91 -25.46
CA ASN A 64 11.81 14.04 -26.93
C ASN A 64 13.29 13.95 -27.35
N PRO A 65 13.86 12.74 -27.48
CA PRO A 65 15.22 12.60 -27.95
C PRO A 65 15.31 12.65 -29.48
N GLU A 66 16.16 13.52 -30.03
CA GLU A 66 16.52 13.53 -31.46
C GLU A 66 17.34 12.29 -31.86
N CYS A 67 17.92 11.59 -30.88
CA CYS A 67 18.70 10.38 -31.09
C CYS A 67 17.79 9.18 -31.36
N ALA A 68 17.85 8.62 -32.57
CA ALA A 68 17.06 7.45 -32.96
C ALA A 68 17.33 6.21 -32.07
N VAL A 69 18.58 6.02 -31.61
CA VAL A 69 18.93 4.93 -30.68
C VAL A 69 18.23 5.13 -29.33
N GLU A 70 18.22 6.36 -28.82
CA GLU A 70 17.55 6.69 -27.56
C GLU A 70 16.03 6.47 -27.68
N GLN A 71 15.40 6.84 -28.80
CA GLN A 71 13.98 6.56 -29.04
C GLN A 71 13.64 5.07 -28.97
N VAL A 72 14.43 4.21 -29.64
CA VAL A 72 14.19 2.76 -29.66
C VAL A 72 14.40 2.13 -28.28
N VAL A 73 15.48 2.52 -27.58
CA VAL A 73 15.78 2.00 -26.24
C VAL A 73 14.71 2.45 -25.24
N ASN A 74 14.32 3.72 -25.27
CA ASN A 74 13.29 4.28 -24.41
C ASN A 74 11.95 3.55 -24.58
N ALA A 75 11.54 3.32 -25.83
CA ALA A 75 10.30 2.59 -26.12
C ALA A 75 10.33 1.12 -25.61
N ALA A 76 11.49 0.45 -25.74
CA ALA A 76 11.66 -0.91 -25.23
C ALA A 76 11.62 -0.96 -23.69
N LEU A 77 12.25 0.01 -23.02
CA LEU A 77 12.20 0.16 -21.56
C LEU A 77 10.77 0.45 -21.08
N ASP A 78 10.09 1.42 -21.69
CA ASP A 78 8.73 1.80 -21.32
C ASP A 78 7.76 0.60 -21.45
N THR A 79 7.86 -0.15 -22.54
CA THR A 79 7.06 -1.37 -22.75
C THR A 79 7.32 -2.41 -21.66
N SER A 80 8.58 -2.63 -21.31
CA SER A 80 8.99 -3.60 -20.28
C SER A 80 8.51 -3.20 -18.89
N ILE A 81 8.63 -1.91 -18.55
CA ILE A 81 8.18 -1.34 -17.28
C ILE A 81 6.66 -1.44 -17.16
N GLN A 82 5.92 -1.09 -18.22
CA GLN A 82 4.46 -1.20 -18.23
C GLN A 82 3.99 -2.64 -18.03
N ALA A 83 4.63 -3.61 -18.68
CA ALA A 83 4.33 -5.03 -18.50
C ALA A 83 4.59 -5.48 -17.06
N ALA A 84 5.74 -5.10 -16.49
CA ALA A 84 6.08 -5.41 -15.10
C ALA A 84 5.09 -4.77 -14.10
N GLN A 85 4.71 -3.51 -14.34
CA GLN A 85 3.74 -2.79 -13.52
C GLN A 85 2.36 -3.43 -13.56
N ALA A 86 1.90 -3.86 -14.73
CA ALA A 86 0.63 -4.56 -14.87
C ALA A 86 0.61 -5.85 -14.04
N ILE A 87 1.69 -6.64 -14.09
CA ILE A 87 1.84 -7.86 -13.30
C ILE A 87 1.77 -7.54 -11.81
N LEU A 88 2.53 -6.56 -11.33
CA LEU A 88 2.53 -6.22 -9.91
C LEU A 88 1.17 -5.70 -9.45
N ILE A 89 0.54 -4.78 -10.19
CA ILE A 89 -0.79 -4.25 -9.86
C ILE A 89 -1.80 -5.40 -9.76
N GLN A 90 -1.74 -6.36 -10.69
CA GLN A 90 -2.61 -7.52 -10.65
C GLN A 90 -2.39 -8.37 -9.40
N ARG A 91 -1.13 -8.61 -8.99
CA ARG A 91 -0.82 -9.34 -7.75
C ARG A 91 -1.33 -8.62 -6.50
N LEU A 92 -1.15 -7.30 -6.43
CA LEU A 92 -1.66 -6.50 -5.31
C LEU A 92 -3.20 -6.56 -5.24
N LYS A 93 -3.87 -6.59 -6.39
CA LYS A 93 -5.33 -6.73 -6.49
C LYS A 93 -5.81 -8.11 -6.07
N GLU A 94 -5.03 -9.14 -6.35
CA GLU A 94 -5.34 -10.54 -5.98
C GLU A 94 -5.06 -10.87 -4.51
N THR A 95 -4.55 -9.92 -3.73
CA THR A 95 -4.17 -10.14 -2.32
C THR A 95 -5.13 -9.40 -1.38
N PRO A 96 -6.18 -10.06 -0.84
CA PRO A 96 -7.00 -9.52 0.23
C PRO A 96 -6.22 -9.18 1.50
N LEU A 97 -6.65 -8.15 2.22
CA LEU A 97 -6.05 -7.76 3.51
C LEU A 97 -6.22 -8.87 4.56
N ALA A 98 -7.27 -9.68 4.45
CA ALA A 98 -7.49 -10.84 5.32
C ALA A 98 -6.39 -11.91 5.22
N ASP A 99 -5.81 -12.13 4.03
CA ASP A 99 -4.69 -13.07 3.87
C ASP A 99 -3.44 -12.59 4.61
N LEU A 100 -3.21 -11.27 4.60
CA LEU A 100 -2.12 -10.66 5.35
C LEU A 100 -2.36 -10.75 6.87
N ALA A 101 -3.61 -10.53 7.31
CA ALA A 101 -3.99 -10.69 8.72
C ALA A 101 -3.78 -12.13 9.21
N ARG A 102 -4.22 -13.13 8.44
CA ARG A 102 -3.97 -14.56 8.74
C ARG A 102 -2.47 -14.88 8.83
N SER A 103 -1.69 -14.35 7.89
CA SER A 103 -0.23 -14.54 7.90
C SER A 103 0.43 -13.89 9.12
N PHE A 104 -0.05 -12.70 9.51
CA PHE A 104 0.40 -12.01 10.71
C PHE A 104 0.10 -12.81 11.99
N ASP A 105 -1.12 -13.33 12.12
CA ASP A 105 -1.54 -14.13 13.28
C ASP A 105 -0.67 -15.38 13.41
N GLN A 106 -0.39 -16.06 12.29
CA GLN A 106 0.50 -17.23 12.25
C GLN A 106 1.90 -16.90 12.78
N ILE A 107 2.48 -15.78 12.33
CA ILE A 107 3.80 -15.32 12.80
C ILE A 107 3.77 -15.00 14.30
N CYS A 108 2.70 -14.37 14.78
CA CYS A 108 2.57 -14.02 16.21
C CYS A 108 2.50 -15.28 17.08
N ILE A 109 1.74 -16.28 16.66
CA ILE A 109 1.63 -17.58 17.35
C ILE A 109 3.01 -18.25 17.40
N GLU A 110 3.72 -18.34 16.27
CA GLU A 110 5.06 -18.96 16.20
C GLU A 110 6.09 -18.25 17.08
N LYS A 111 5.97 -16.92 17.24
CA LYS A 111 6.86 -16.12 18.09
C LYS A 111 6.42 -16.05 19.55
N GLY A 112 5.30 -16.68 19.92
CA GLY A 112 4.76 -16.63 21.28
C GLY A 112 4.25 -15.23 21.68
N TRP A 113 3.88 -14.40 20.71
CA TRP A 113 3.21 -13.11 20.94
C TRP A 113 1.72 -13.39 21.20
N ASP A 114 1.41 -13.81 22.42
CA ASP A 114 0.05 -14.16 22.85
C ASP A 114 -0.91 -12.96 22.68
N LEU A 115 -2.13 -13.21 22.17
CA LEU A 115 -3.18 -12.24 21.86
C LEU A 115 -3.77 -11.51 23.11
N LYS A 116 -3.13 -11.64 24.27
CA LYS A 116 -3.59 -11.09 25.57
C LYS A 116 -3.50 -9.57 25.73
N HIS A 117 -3.28 -8.80 24.65
CA HIS A 117 -3.25 -7.33 24.73
C HIS A 117 -4.48 -6.65 24.10
N SER A 118 -5.54 -7.39 23.80
CA SER A 118 -6.85 -6.79 23.48
C SER A 118 -7.57 -6.41 24.77
N HIS A 119 -7.63 -5.10 25.03
CA HIS A 119 -8.40 -4.38 26.06
C HIS A 119 -7.70 -4.12 27.41
N GLU A 120 -6.86 -3.09 27.45
CA GLU A 120 -6.86 -2.06 28.51
C GLU A 120 -6.70 -0.66 27.87
#